data_AF-A0A7S3EVC2-F1
#
_entry.id   AF-A0A7S3EVC2-F1
#
_cell.length_a   1.000
_cell.length_b   1.000
_cell.length_c   1.000
_cell.angle_alpha   90.00
_cell.angle_beta   90.00
_cell.angle_gamma   90.00
#
_symmetry.space_group_name_H-M   'P 1'
#
loop_
_entity.id
_entity.type
_entity.pdbx_description
1 polymer ?
#
loop_
_entity_poly.entity_id
_entity_poly.type
_entity_poly.pdbx_seq_one_letter_code
_entity_poly.pdbx_strand_id
1 'polypeptide(L)'
;NGREELSAQFVELRTEQALRADAANFRCCPQEGCNHFFAWSVGDVTDFTCPVCANSFCLECTADGGAPAVRPAHPGQTCEQRRAAIEADEQARKEALERKLIDARKEIENILNVVCPRCKQPFEGFDGCAALRCANQACKAGFCAVC
;
A
#
# COMPACT_ATOMS: atom_id res chain seq x y z
N ASN A 1 20.84 44.22 -12.86
CA ASN A 1 20.10 44.63 -11.65
C ASN A 1 19.75 43.43 -10.77
N GLY A 2 20.72 42.84 -10.07
CA GLY A 2 20.46 41.66 -9.23
C GLY A 2 19.58 41.91 -8.00
N ARG A 3 19.52 43.16 -7.50
CA ARG A 3 18.64 43.53 -6.37
C ARG A 3 17.16 43.56 -6.74
N GLU A 4 16.82 44.04 -7.94
CA GLU A 4 15.44 44.07 -8.42
C GLU A 4 14.94 42.65 -8.68
N GLU A 5 15.78 41.79 -9.27
CA GLU A 5 15.48 40.39 -9.54
C GLU A 5 15.25 39.58 -8.26
N LEU A 6 16.11 39.75 -7.24
CA LEU A 6 15.92 39.13 -5.93
C LEU A 6 14.65 39.63 -5.23
N SER A 7 14.32 40.92 -5.38
CA SER A 7 13.10 41.47 -4.78
C SER A 7 11.84 40.92 -5.45
N ALA A 8 11.85 40.74 -6.78
CA ALA A 8 10.75 40.13 -7.53
C ALA A 8 10.54 38.66 -7.11
N GLN A 9 11.61 37.88 -7.05
CA GLN A 9 11.56 36.49 -6.59
C GLN A 9 11.00 36.37 -5.16
N PHE A 10 11.41 37.27 -4.26
CA PHE A 10 10.89 37.27 -2.89
C PHE A 10 9.39 37.57 -2.83
N VAL A 11 8.90 38.50 -3.65
CA VAL A 11 7.47 38.81 -3.75
C VAL A 11 6.69 37.62 -4.27
N GLU A 12 7.15 36.96 -5.34
CA GLU A 12 6.52 35.76 -5.90
C GLU A 12 6.44 34.63 -4.87
N LEU A 13 7.55 34.32 -4.20
CA LEU A 13 7.59 33.32 -3.12
C LEU A 13 6.59 33.61 -2.00
N ARG A 14 6.49 34.87 -1.58
CA ARG A 14 5.51 35.26 -0.55
C ARG A 14 4.07 35.13 -1.03
N THR A 15 3.79 35.49 -2.28
CA THR A 15 2.46 35.34 -2.87
C THR A 15 2.09 33.86 -2.95
N GLU A 16 2.97 32.99 -3.43
CA GLU A 16 2.72 31.55 -3.47
C GLU A 16 2.48 30.97 -2.07
N GLN A 17 3.27 31.38 -1.07
CA GLN A 17 3.06 30.95 0.31
C GLN A 17 1.69 31.38 0.85
N ALA A 18 1.27 32.62 0.57
CA ALA A 18 -0.04 33.13 0.98
C ALA A 18 -1.18 32.35 0.32
N LEU A 19 -1.07 32.06 -0.99
CA LEU A 19 -2.07 31.30 -1.74
C LEU A 19 -2.15 29.83 -1.26
N ARG A 20 -1.01 29.20 -0.93
CA ARG A 20 -1.00 27.84 -0.37
C ARG A 20 -1.62 27.78 1.03
N ALA A 21 -1.44 28.83 1.83
CA ALA A 21 -2.02 28.91 3.16
C ALA A 21 -3.55 29.04 3.12
N ASP A 22 -4.10 29.70 2.10
CA ASP A 22 -5.54 29.81 1.88
C ASP A 22 -6.10 28.61 1.10
N ALA A 23 -6.09 27.46 1.77
CA ALA A 23 -6.73 26.25 1.29
C ALA A 23 -8.27 26.29 1.37
N ALA A 24 -8.90 27.44 1.62
CA ALA A 24 -10.35 27.57 1.50
C ALA A 24 -10.76 28.10 0.12
N ASN A 25 -9.94 28.99 -0.46
CA ASN A 25 -10.25 29.69 -1.71
C ASN A 25 -9.29 29.37 -2.86
N PHE A 26 -8.14 28.76 -2.57
CA PHE A 26 -7.13 28.43 -3.57
C PHE A 26 -6.70 26.97 -3.48
N ARG A 27 -6.38 26.43 -4.65
CA ARG A 27 -5.84 25.08 -4.83
C ARG A 27 -4.64 25.16 -5.75
N CYS A 28 -3.72 24.22 -5.60
CA CYS A 28 -2.61 24.05 -6.52
C CYS A 28 -2.64 22.65 -7.13
N CYS A 29 -2.19 22.55 -8.37
CA CYS A 29 -1.97 21.27 -9.02
C CYS A 29 -0.94 20.46 -8.22
N PRO A 30 -1.26 19.23 -7.77
CA PRO A 30 -0.35 18.41 -6.97
C PRO A 30 0.75 17.74 -7.80
N GLN A 31 0.68 17.85 -9.14
CA GLN A 31 1.69 17.28 -10.02
C GLN A 31 3.05 17.94 -9.80
N GLU A 32 4.08 17.11 -9.62
CA GLU A 32 5.46 17.56 -9.51
C GLU A 32 5.83 18.48 -10.68
N GLY A 33 6.32 19.69 -10.36
CA GLY A 33 6.76 20.67 -11.34
C GLY A 33 5.67 21.53 -11.99
N CYS A 34 4.37 21.23 -11.82
CA CYS A 34 3.31 22.06 -12.41
C CYS A 34 2.98 23.28 -11.53
N ASN A 35 2.70 23.06 -10.24
CA ASN A 35 2.36 24.09 -9.25
C ASN A 35 1.30 25.13 -9.69
N HIS A 36 0.48 24.81 -10.71
CA HIS A 36 -0.52 25.75 -11.21
C HIS A 36 -1.56 26.05 -10.14
N PHE A 37 -1.66 27.33 -9.75
CA PHE A 37 -2.65 27.82 -8.80
C PHE A 37 -3.94 28.21 -9.52
N PHE A 38 -5.07 27.91 -8.89
CA PHE A 38 -6.38 28.33 -9.36
C PHE A 38 -7.30 28.62 -8.17
N ALA A 39 -8.26 29.51 -8.41
CA ALA A 39 -9.32 29.79 -7.45
C ALA A 39 -10.31 28.62 -7.43
N TRP A 40 -10.65 28.17 -6.23
CA TRP A 40 -11.61 27.11 -5.99
C TRP A 40 -12.13 27.22 -4.56
N SER A 41 -13.43 27.12 -4.39
CA SER A 41 -14.11 27.18 -3.10
C SER A 41 -14.99 25.95 -2.87
N VAL A 42 -15.29 25.67 -1.60
CA VAL A 42 -16.16 24.55 -1.22
C VAL A 42 -17.54 24.74 -1.86
N GLY A 43 -17.96 23.79 -2.70
CA GLY A 43 -19.20 23.86 -3.48
C GLY A 43 -18.99 24.03 -4.98
N ASP A 44 -17.76 24.36 -5.42
CA ASP A 44 -17.39 24.29 -6.83
C ASP A 44 -17.27 22.84 -7.32
N VAL A 45 -17.08 22.66 -8.63
CA VAL A 45 -16.85 21.34 -9.22
C VAL A 45 -15.65 20.65 -8.58
N THR A 46 -15.81 19.38 -8.22
CA THR A 46 -14.77 18.57 -7.58
C THR A 46 -13.83 17.95 -8.61
N ASP A 47 -14.30 17.72 -9.83
CA ASP A 47 -13.50 17.22 -10.94
C ASP A 47 -12.81 18.38 -11.66
N PHE A 48 -11.49 18.38 -11.65
CA PHE A 48 -10.67 19.43 -12.26
C PHE A 48 -9.62 18.82 -13.18
N THR A 49 -9.49 19.38 -14.38
CA THR A 49 -8.39 19.06 -15.30
C THR A 49 -7.48 20.26 -15.41
N CYS A 50 -6.21 20.07 -15.06
CA CYS A 50 -5.24 21.16 -15.05
C CYS A 50 -4.94 21.63 -16.49
N PRO A 51 -5.08 22.93 -16.81
CA PRO A 51 -4.82 23.44 -18.16
C PRO A 51 -3.33 23.41 -18.55
N VAL A 52 -2.42 23.29 -17.57
CA VAL A 52 -0.98 23.32 -17.79
C VAL A 52 -0.41 21.91 -18.03
N CYS A 53 -0.77 20.94 -17.19
CA CYS A 53 -0.24 19.57 -17.27
C CYS A 53 -1.23 18.53 -17.79
N ALA A 54 -2.48 18.92 -18.10
CA ALA A 54 -3.56 18.06 -18.59
C ALA A 54 -3.96 16.89 -17.67
N ASN A 55 -3.41 16.81 -16.45
CA ASN A 55 -3.79 15.80 -15.47
C ASN A 55 -5.11 16.16 -14.79
N SER A 56 -5.92 15.14 -14.52
CA SER A 56 -7.21 15.26 -13.86
C SER A 56 -7.14 14.87 -12.39
N PHE A 57 -7.79 15.65 -11.54
CA PHE A 57 -7.79 15.51 -10.10
C PHE A 57 -9.20 15.64 -9.53
N CYS A 58 -9.45 14.94 -8.42
CA CYS A 58 -10.55 15.22 -7.52
C CYS A 58 -10.05 16.17 -6.43
N LEU A 59 -10.66 17.36 -6.34
CA LEU A 59 -10.20 18.46 -5.47
C LEU A 59 -10.63 18.30 -4.00
N GLU A 60 -11.67 17.50 -3.76
CA GLU A 60 -12.25 17.24 -2.44
C GLU A 60 -12.33 15.73 -2.18
N CYS A 61 -11.22 15.02 -2.46
CA CYS A 61 -11.19 13.58 -2.30
C CYS A 61 -11.06 13.21 -0.82
N THR A 62 -12.02 12.42 -0.33
CA THR A 62 -12.06 11.87 1.03
C THR A 62 -11.66 10.38 1.08
N ALA A 63 -11.18 9.84 -0.04
CA ALA A 63 -10.93 8.40 -0.19
C ALA A 63 -9.81 7.85 0.73
N ASP A 64 -8.92 8.70 1.22
CA ASP A 64 -7.79 8.28 2.09
C ASP A 64 -8.16 8.33 3.59
N GLY A 65 -9.42 8.58 3.95
CA GLY A 65 -9.88 8.58 5.35
C GLY A 65 -9.46 9.80 6.18
N GLY A 66 -8.87 10.82 5.55
CA GLY A 66 -8.47 12.08 6.18
C GLY A 66 -9.37 13.27 5.81
N ALA A 67 -8.86 14.48 6.07
CA ALA A 67 -9.48 15.72 5.61
C ALA A 67 -9.54 15.76 4.07
N PRO A 68 -10.53 16.45 3.47
CA PRO A 68 -10.63 16.54 2.01
C PRO A 68 -9.35 17.12 1.40
N ALA A 69 -8.79 16.39 0.45
CA ALA A 69 -7.53 16.75 -0.18
C ALA A 69 -7.57 16.52 -1.69
N VAL A 70 -6.67 17.18 -2.41
CA VAL A 70 -6.52 16.96 -3.86
C VAL A 70 -5.89 15.60 -4.12
N ARG A 71 -6.53 14.77 -4.95
CA ARG A 71 -6.10 13.41 -5.33
C ARG A 71 -6.31 13.14 -6.81
N PRO A 72 -5.72 12.07 -7.36
CA PRO A 72 -5.99 11.66 -8.74
C PRO A 72 -7.49 11.49 -9.00
N ALA A 73 -7.94 11.92 -10.18
CA ALA A 73 -9.34 11.77 -10.58
C ALA A 73 -9.76 10.28 -10.62
N HIS A 74 -11.03 10.04 -10.33
CA HIS A 74 -11.66 8.73 -10.39
C HIS A 74 -12.98 8.83 -11.15
N PRO A 75 -12.94 8.84 -12.50
CA PRO A 75 -14.12 9.09 -13.31
C PRO A 75 -15.17 8.00 -13.11
N GLY A 76 -16.42 8.42 -12.89
CA GLY A 76 -17.55 7.50 -12.72
C GLY A 76 -17.60 6.79 -11.37
N GLN A 77 -16.75 7.15 -10.41
CA GLN A 77 -16.78 6.64 -9.05
C GLN A 77 -16.97 7.77 -8.04
N THR A 78 -17.72 7.52 -6.97
CA THR A 78 -17.76 8.44 -5.83
C THR A 78 -16.49 8.29 -4.97
N CYS A 79 -16.17 9.31 -4.16
CA CYS A 79 -15.05 9.23 -3.20
C CYS A 79 -15.18 8.02 -2.26
N GLU A 80 -16.41 7.63 -1.91
CA GLU A 80 -16.70 6.46 -1.07
C GLU A 80 -16.40 5.15 -1.78
N GLN A 81 -16.77 5.02 -3.06
CA GLN A 81 -16.45 3.84 -3.86
C GLN A 81 -14.94 3.69 -4.04
N ARG A 82 -14.23 4.81 -4.25
CA ARG A 82 -12.76 4.81 -4.31
C ARG A 82 -12.15 4.39 -2.98
N ARG A 83 -12.67 4.86 -1.84
CA ARG A 83 -12.23 4.44 -0.51
C ARG A 83 -12.39 2.93 -0.34
N ALA A 84 -13.57 2.40 -0.63
CA ALA A 84 -13.84 0.97 -0.52
C ALA A 84 -12.90 0.13 -1.41
N ALA A 85 -12.55 0.62 -2.60
CA ALA A 85 -11.59 -0.05 -3.47
C ALA A 85 -10.16 -0.05 -2.90
N ILE A 86 -9.72 1.06 -2.29
CA ILE A 86 -8.41 1.16 -1.63
C ILE A 86 -8.35 0.21 -0.42
N GLU A 87 -9.39 0.20 0.41
CA GLU A 87 -9.50 -0.68 1.57
C GLU A 87 -9.51 -2.17 1.17
N ALA A 88 -10.23 -2.51 0.10
CA ALA A 88 -10.26 -3.86 -0.44
C ALA A 88 -8.89 -4.31 -0.98
N ASP A 89 -8.16 -3.43 -1.68
CA ASP A 89 -6.80 -3.73 -2.16
C ASP A 89 -5.82 -3.92 -0.98
N GLU A 90 -5.88 -3.06 0.03
CA GLU A 90 -5.06 -3.20 1.22
C GLU A 90 -5.34 -4.51 1.96
N GLN A 91 -6.62 -4.86 2.12
CA GLN A 91 -7.03 -6.11 2.75
C GLN A 91 -6.56 -7.32 1.94
N ALA A 92 -6.71 -7.31 0.62
CA ALA A 92 -6.22 -8.37 -0.25
C ALA A 92 -4.70 -8.55 -0.16
N ARG A 93 -3.93 -7.45 -0.05
CA ARG A 93 -2.47 -7.50 0.16
C ARG A 93 -2.12 -8.12 1.51
N LYS A 94 -2.83 -7.75 2.58
CA LYS A 94 -2.63 -8.34 3.91
C LYS A 94 -2.91 -9.84 3.92
N GLU A 95 -4.03 -10.26 3.35
CA GLU A 95 -4.40 -11.68 3.23
C GLU A 95 -3.38 -12.48 2.40
N ALA A 96 -2.91 -11.91 1.29
CA ALA A 96 -1.88 -12.54 0.46
C ALA A 96 -0.55 -12.68 1.22
N LEU A 97 -0.17 -11.68 2.02
CA LEU A 97 1.03 -11.74 2.87
C LEU A 97 0.88 -12.80 3.97
N GLU A 98 -0.26 -12.82 4.65
CA GLU A 98 -0.56 -13.79 5.70
C GLU A 98 -0.49 -15.23 5.16
N ARG A 99 -1.08 -15.47 3.98
CA ARG A 99 -1.00 -16.77 3.30
C ARG A 99 0.44 -17.18 3.03
N LYS A 100 1.28 -16.27 2.53
CA LYS A 100 2.71 -16.54 2.30
C LYS A 100 3.45 -16.88 3.60
N LEU A 101 3.13 -16.21 4.70
CA LEU A 101 3.73 -16.50 6.01
C LEU A 101 3.32 -17.88 6.54
N ILE A 102 2.04 -18.26 6.36
CA ILE A 102 1.55 -19.59 6.73
C ILE A 102 2.26 -20.67 5.90
N ASP A 103 2.40 -20.45 4.60
CA ASP A 103 3.05 -21.42 3.71
C ASP A 103 4.54 -21.56 4.03
N ALA A 104 5.25 -20.45 4.27
CA ALA A 104 6.65 -20.47 4.71
C ALA A 104 6.84 -21.20 6.05
N ARG A 105 5.92 -21.00 7.01
CA ARG A 105 5.97 -21.72 8.29
C ARG A 105 5.83 -23.23 8.10
N LYS A 106 4.88 -23.67 7.26
CA LYS A 106 4.70 -25.09 6.93
C LYS A 106 5.93 -25.69 6.27
N GLU A 107 6.60 -24.95 5.39
CA GLU A 107 7.83 -25.39 4.75
C GLU A 107 8.96 -25.60 5.78
N ILE A 108 9.13 -24.65 6.70
CA ILE A 108 10.09 -24.78 7.81
C ILE A 108 9.75 -25.99 8.68
N GLU A 109 8.48 -26.16 9.06
CA GLU A 109 8.03 -27.32 9.85
C GLU A 109 8.31 -28.64 9.14
N ASN A 110 8.16 -28.71 7.80
CA ASN A 110 8.47 -29.91 7.02
C ASN A 110 9.99 -30.19 6.92
N ILE A 111 10.83 -29.14 7.00
CA ILE A 111 12.28 -29.29 7.01
C ILE A 111 12.78 -29.73 8.40
N LEU A 112 12.25 -29.10 9.46
CA LEU A 112 12.70 -29.35 10.83
C LEU A 112 12.16 -30.67 11.39
N ASN A 113 10.95 -31.07 11.01
CA ASN A 113 10.34 -32.29 11.50
C ASN A 113 10.53 -33.41 10.49
N VAL A 114 11.29 -34.43 10.88
CA VAL A 114 11.34 -35.68 10.13
C VAL A 114 9.95 -36.33 10.18
N VAL A 115 9.29 -36.48 9.04
CA VAL A 115 7.96 -37.10 8.94
C VAL A 115 8.05 -38.51 8.38
N CYS A 116 7.18 -39.41 8.86
CA CYS A 116 7.10 -40.75 8.26
C CYS A 116 6.60 -40.65 6.80
N PRO A 117 7.29 -41.22 5.81
CA PRO A 117 6.89 -41.11 4.40
C PRO A 117 5.54 -41.78 4.12
N ARG A 118 5.13 -42.76 4.94
CA ARG A 118 3.91 -43.56 4.75
C ARG A 118 2.65 -42.92 5.36
N CYS A 119 2.73 -42.41 6.58
CA CYS A 119 1.56 -41.86 7.30
C CYS A 119 1.66 -40.37 7.64
N LYS A 120 2.77 -39.71 7.26
CA LYS A 120 3.05 -38.28 7.50
C LYS A 120 3.05 -37.85 8.96
N GLN A 121 3.08 -38.79 9.91
CA GLN A 121 3.22 -38.48 11.32
C GLN A 121 4.62 -37.88 11.57
N PRO A 122 4.72 -36.70 12.23
CA PRO A 122 6.00 -36.12 12.62
C PRO A 122 6.68 -36.96 13.69
N PHE A 123 8.01 -36.98 13.64
CA PHE A 123 8.86 -37.64 14.63
C PHE A 123 9.20 -36.65 15.73
N GLU A 124 8.89 -36.98 16.98
CA GLU A 124 9.25 -36.17 18.15
C GLU A 124 10.60 -36.67 18.71
N GLY A 125 11.59 -35.77 18.82
CA GLY A 125 12.87 -36.07 19.44
C GLY A 125 13.85 -36.85 18.57
N PHE A 126 14.35 -36.22 17.50
CA PHE A 126 15.46 -36.77 16.73
C PHE A 126 16.73 -36.82 17.58
N ASP A 127 17.19 -38.03 17.92
CA ASP A 127 18.33 -38.30 18.80
C ASP A 127 19.68 -38.44 18.05
N GLY A 128 19.66 -38.19 16.73
CA GLY A 128 20.83 -38.34 15.85
C GLY A 128 20.92 -39.69 15.14
N CYS A 129 20.05 -40.65 15.43
CA CYS A 129 19.97 -41.89 14.65
C CYS A 129 19.13 -41.68 13.37
N ALA A 130 19.73 -41.90 12.19
CA ALA A 130 19.02 -41.75 10.92
C ALA A 130 18.06 -42.91 10.63
N ALA A 131 18.17 -44.06 11.30
CA ALA A 131 17.28 -45.20 11.12
C ALA A 131 16.09 -45.12 12.07
N LEU A 132 14.98 -44.57 11.58
CA LEU A 132 13.78 -44.29 12.38
C LEU A 132 12.70 -45.34 12.17
N ARG A 133 11.86 -45.52 13.20
CA ARG A 133 10.66 -46.34 13.12
C ARG A 133 9.44 -45.52 13.54
N CYS A 134 8.42 -45.51 12.69
CA CYS A 134 7.20 -44.74 12.96
C CYS A 134 6.52 -45.21 14.26
N ALA A 135 6.26 -44.28 15.18
CA ALA A 135 5.59 -44.54 16.46
C ALA A 135 4.08 -44.86 16.32
N ASN A 136 3.48 -44.58 15.16
CA ASN A 136 2.10 -44.95 14.88
C ASN A 136 1.94 -46.48 14.91
N GLN A 137 1.10 -46.97 15.82
CA GLN A 137 0.86 -48.40 16.02
C GLN A 137 0.30 -49.11 14.77
N ALA A 138 -0.40 -48.38 13.89
CA ALA A 138 -0.92 -48.92 12.64
C ALA A 138 0.11 -48.90 11.48
N CYS A 139 1.10 -48.00 11.52
CA CYS A 139 2.08 -47.85 10.43
C CYS A 139 3.34 -48.68 10.67
N LYS A 140 4.01 -48.46 11.81
CA LYS A 140 5.27 -49.11 12.25
C LYS A 140 6.39 -49.22 11.19
N ALA A 141 6.33 -48.44 10.11
CA ALA A 141 7.30 -48.47 9.03
C ALA A 141 8.69 -48.02 9.53
N GLY A 142 9.72 -48.74 9.11
CA GLY A 142 11.12 -48.30 9.24
C GLY A 142 11.49 -47.44 8.03
N PHE A 143 12.19 -46.34 8.26
CA PHE A 143 12.63 -45.43 7.20
C PHE A 143 13.91 -44.69 7.61
N CYS A 144 14.65 -44.22 6.62
CA CYS A 144 15.80 -43.36 6.87
C CYS A 144 15.32 -41.90 6.97
N ALA A 145 15.82 -41.15 7.94
CA ALA A 145 15.53 -39.72 8.06
C ALA A 145 16.09 -38.89 6.89
N VAL A 146 17.01 -39.47 6.11
CA VAL A 146 17.78 -38.78 5.05
C VAL A 146 17.42 -39.26 3.63
N CYS A 147 16.93 -40.51 3.44
CA CYS A 147 16.64 -41.08 2.11
C CYS A 147 15.33 -41.89 2.04
#